data_AF-F1VZK2-F1
#
_entry.id   AF-F1VZK2-F1
#
_cell.length_a   1.000
_cell.length_b   1.000
_cell.length_c   1.000
_cell.angle_alpha   90.00
_cell.angle_beta   90.00
_cell.angle_gamma   90.00
#
_symmetry.space_group_name_H-M   'P 1'
#
loop_
_entity.id
_entity.type
_entity.pdbx_description
1 polymer ?
#
loop_
_entity_poly.entity_id
_entity_poly.type
_entity_poly.pdbx_seq_one_letter_code
_entity_poly.pdbx_strand_id
1 'polypeptide(L)'
;MTRLVDPFRFHARAAITDWMRISRSRDESDPSWLAGWQNDWQRRKLETTTVAQLRWSINPQLSPLLPDADIGMPSGAFQVWARQPSFKQAKDLPFFTYLNQDGATIAWWFGSQLVYVAVTLTVNGPAGTTANVIALNGPAGFDTIESLKTIGAGNQTVVLGGTSITGLAISSAGGITISKITGVSAADYANADDWRLLEIVGLPVDQTAWADVERHADKQGMAAALSSPVDAARDRLRRGAPAFGGTTRSASIRPRTGNCPTSTA
;
A
#
# COMPACT_ATOMS: atom_id res chain seq x y z
N MET A 1 22.35 6.87 9.16
CA MET A 1 22.24 6.47 7.74
C MET A 1 20.91 7.02 7.23
N THR A 2 20.91 7.88 6.22
CA THR A 2 19.67 8.48 5.69
C THR A 2 18.94 7.45 4.83
N ARG A 3 17.68 7.16 5.15
CA ARG A 3 16.82 6.28 4.36
C ARG A 3 16.26 7.05 3.16
N LEU A 4 16.38 6.47 1.98
CA LEU A 4 15.76 6.95 0.75
C LEU A 4 14.38 6.31 0.59
N VAL A 5 13.37 7.10 0.25
CA VAL A 5 12.04 6.60 -0.13
C VAL A 5 11.92 6.70 -1.65
N ASP A 6 11.87 5.56 -2.32
CA ASP A 6 11.73 5.47 -3.77
C ASP A 6 10.60 4.48 -4.13
N PRO A 7 9.34 4.95 -4.23
CA PRO A 7 8.19 4.10 -4.56
C PRO A 7 8.24 3.59 -6.01
N PHE A 8 9.13 4.11 -6.84
CA PHE A 8 9.27 3.74 -8.24
C PHE A 8 10.13 2.48 -8.40
N ARG A 9 11.19 2.31 -7.59
CA ARG A 9 12.01 1.08 -7.60
C ARG A 9 11.31 -0.11 -6.96
N PHE A 10 10.73 0.11 -5.79
CA PHE A 10 10.18 -0.95 -4.98
C PHE A 10 9.02 -0.43 -4.15
N HIS A 11 7.87 -1.09 -4.22
CA HIS A 11 6.71 -0.67 -3.44
C HIS A 11 6.02 -1.85 -2.78
N ALA A 12 5.51 -1.58 -1.59
CA ALA A 12 4.75 -2.51 -0.79
C ALA A 12 3.29 -2.05 -0.81
N ARG A 13 2.38 -2.89 -1.29
CA ARG A 13 0.94 -2.62 -1.30
C ARG A 13 0.30 -3.36 -0.14
N ALA A 14 -0.46 -2.64 0.69
CA ALA A 14 -1.39 -3.28 1.59
C ALA A 14 -2.57 -3.82 0.76
N ALA A 15 -2.79 -5.11 0.80
CA ALA A 15 -3.95 -5.77 0.21
C ALA A 15 -4.81 -6.33 1.33
N ILE A 16 -6.07 -5.89 1.39
CA ILE A 16 -7.06 -6.56 2.22
C ILE A 16 -7.44 -7.85 1.49
N THR A 17 -7.09 -8.98 2.10
CA THR A 17 -7.40 -10.29 1.56
C THR A 17 -8.52 -10.90 2.39
N ASP A 18 -9.70 -11.03 1.80
CA ASP A 18 -10.81 -11.83 2.33
C ASP A 18 -10.67 -13.27 1.82
N TRP A 19 -10.20 -14.13 2.71
CA TRP A 19 -9.97 -15.53 2.39
C TRP A 19 -11.26 -16.31 2.21
N MET A 20 -12.35 -15.91 2.85
CA MET A 20 -13.66 -16.54 2.64
C MET A 20 -14.12 -16.29 1.20
N ARG A 21 -14.00 -15.04 0.72
CA ARG A 21 -14.34 -14.70 -0.66
C ARG A 21 -13.45 -15.39 -1.69
N ILE A 22 -12.13 -15.43 -1.46
CA ILE A 22 -11.20 -16.14 -2.36
C ILE A 22 -11.52 -17.63 -2.39
N SER A 23 -11.78 -18.23 -1.23
CA SER A 23 -12.08 -19.65 -1.12
C SER A 23 -13.34 -20.03 -1.92
N ARG A 24 -14.43 -19.25 -1.79
CA ARG A 24 -15.67 -19.43 -2.57
C ARG A 24 -15.47 -19.36 -4.09
N SER A 25 -14.47 -18.62 -4.55
CA SER A 25 -14.22 -18.44 -5.99
C SER A 25 -13.40 -19.56 -6.64
N ARG A 26 -12.90 -20.55 -5.88
CA ARG A 26 -11.95 -21.55 -6.40
C ARG A 26 -12.59 -22.80 -7.00
N ASP A 27 -13.80 -23.19 -6.59
CA ASP A 27 -14.63 -24.15 -7.32
C ASP A 27 -16.01 -24.23 -6.67
N GLU A 28 -17.10 -23.94 -7.36
CA GLU A 28 -18.46 -24.08 -6.80
C GLU A 28 -18.92 -25.55 -6.73
N SER A 29 -18.19 -26.46 -7.38
CA SER A 29 -18.64 -27.83 -7.63
C SER A 29 -18.21 -28.88 -6.58
N ASP A 30 -17.28 -28.55 -5.67
CA ASP A 30 -16.79 -29.47 -4.63
C ASP A 30 -17.03 -28.92 -3.21
N PRO A 31 -18.08 -29.34 -2.49
CA PRO A 31 -18.34 -28.84 -1.13
C PRO A 31 -17.29 -29.28 -0.08
N SER A 32 -16.39 -30.21 -0.39
CA SER A 32 -15.38 -30.69 0.57
C SER A 32 -14.27 -29.66 0.86
N TRP A 33 -14.03 -28.71 -0.05
CA TRP A 33 -13.00 -27.68 0.16
C TRP A 33 -13.42 -26.64 1.22
N LEU A 34 -14.72 -26.36 1.38
CA LEU A 34 -15.25 -25.47 2.42
C LEU A 34 -14.93 -25.99 3.83
N ALA A 35 -15.09 -27.30 4.02
CA ALA A 35 -14.73 -27.98 5.26
C ALA A 35 -13.20 -27.97 5.47
N GLY A 36 -12.40 -28.20 4.43
CA GLY A 36 -10.94 -28.11 4.48
C GLY A 36 -10.44 -26.71 4.89
N TRP A 37 -11.02 -25.66 4.32
CA TRP A 37 -10.69 -24.27 4.64
C TRP A 37 -11.06 -23.90 6.09
N GLN A 38 -12.27 -24.27 6.55
CA GLN A 38 -12.69 -24.02 7.94
C GLN A 38 -11.80 -24.77 8.95
N ASN A 39 -11.46 -26.03 8.66
CA ASN A 39 -10.57 -26.83 9.49
C ASN A 39 -9.17 -26.21 9.58
N ASP A 40 -8.61 -25.75 8.47
CA ASP A 40 -7.31 -25.06 8.47
C ASP A 40 -7.37 -23.71 9.21
N TRP A 41 -8.48 -22.98 9.13
CA TRP A 41 -8.68 -21.73 9.87
C TRP A 41 -8.70 -21.97 11.38
N GLN A 42 -9.45 -22.97 11.83
CA GLN A 42 -9.53 -23.38 13.24
C GLN A 42 -8.18 -23.90 13.74
N ARG A 43 -7.48 -24.72 12.94
CA ARG A 43 -6.12 -25.21 13.27
C ARG A 43 -5.13 -24.06 13.47
N ARG A 44 -5.24 -23.00 12.68
CA ARG A 44 -4.38 -21.81 12.77
C ARG A 44 -4.83 -20.81 13.84
N LYS A 45 -5.99 -21.01 14.47
CA LYS A 45 -6.57 -20.11 15.49
C LYS A 45 -6.68 -18.65 15.02
N LEU A 46 -7.03 -18.45 13.75
CA LEU A 46 -7.20 -17.11 13.20
C LEU A 46 -8.60 -16.57 13.55
N GLU A 47 -8.65 -15.39 14.16
CA GLU A 47 -9.89 -14.77 14.65
C GLU A 47 -10.74 -14.12 13.55
N THR A 48 -10.15 -13.84 12.38
CA THR A 48 -10.81 -13.17 11.26
C THR A 48 -10.46 -13.84 9.93
N THR A 49 -11.40 -13.81 8.99
CA THR A 49 -11.23 -14.29 7.60
C THR A 49 -10.61 -13.23 6.69
N THR A 50 -10.62 -11.98 7.15
CA THR A 50 -10.08 -10.82 6.44
C THR A 50 -8.78 -10.40 7.11
N VAL A 51 -7.70 -10.39 6.34
CA VAL A 51 -6.37 -10.00 6.81
C VAL A 51 -5.76 -8.93 5.93
N ALA A 52 -5.06 -7.98 6.52
CA ALA A 52 -4.21 -7.06 5.79
C ALA A 52 -2.89 -7.75 5.46
N GLN A 53 -2.52 -7.75 4.18
CA GLN A 53 -1.29 -8.35 3.70
C GLN A 53 -0.41 -7.32 3.03
N LEU A 54 0.85 -7.29 3.41
CA LEU A 54 1.83 -6.49 2.70
C LEU A 54 2.34 -7.31 1.50
N ARG A 55 2.03 -6.84 0.30
CA ARG A 55 2.47 -7.45 -0.96
C ARG A 55 3.58 -6.62 -1.56
N TRP A 56 4.71 -7.25 -1.77
CA TRP A 56 5.86 -6.65 -2.40
C TRP A 56 5.72 -6.79 -3.90
N SER A 57 5.98 -5.72 -4.64
CA SER A 57 5.95 -5.74 -6.10
C SER A 57 7.04 -4.83 -6.63
N ILE A 58 7.79 -5.35 -7.60
CA ILE A 58 8.59 -4.51 -8.49
C ILE A 58 7.63 -3.74 -9.40
N ASN A 59 7.95 -2.49 -9.74
CA ASN A 59 7.13 -1.74 -10.68
C ASN A 59 7.43 -2.25 -12.11
N PRO A 60 6.50 -2.98 -12.77
CA PRO A 60 6.77 -3.58 -14.08
C PRO A 60 6.99 -2.53 -15.18
N GLN A 61 6.50 -1.31 -14.99
CA GLN A 61 6.66 -0.22 -15.97
C GLN A 61 8.08 0.37 -15.98
N LEU A 62 8.85 0.16 -14.91
CA LEU A 62 10.23 0.64 -14.78
C LEU A 62 11.26 -0.47 -14.95
N SER A 63 10.81 -1.72 -15.05
CA SER A 63 11.65 -2.87 -15.42
C SER A 63 12.49 -2.67 -16.69
N PRO A 64 12.05 -1.91 -17.72
CA PRO A 64 12.90 -1.64 -18.90
C PRO A 64 13.92 -0.51 -18.71
N LEU A 65 13.79 0.31 -17.66
CA LEU A 65 14.58 1.53 -17.44
C LEU A 65 15.56 1.42 -16.26
N LEU A 66 15.42 0.39 -15.43
CA LEU A 66 16.36 0.08 -14.37
C LEU A 66 17.53 -0.73 -14.94
N PRO A 67 18.79 -0.45 -14.52
CA PRO A 67 19.91 -1.34 -14.84
C PRO A 67 19.60 -2.76 -14.37
N ASP A 68 20.08 -3.79 -15.06
CA ASP A 68 19.86 -5.20 -14.66
C ASP A 68 20.26 -5.49 -13.20
N ALA A 69 21.24 -4.75 -12.67
CA ALA A 69 21.68 -4.82 -11.28
C ALA A 69 20.63 -4.33 -10.24
N ASP A 70 19.66 -3.51 -10.67
CA ASP A 70 18.55 -3.02 -9.83
C ASP A 70 17.32 -3.96 -9.90
N ILE A 71 17.33 -4.95 -10.81
CA ILE A 71 16.31 -6.02 -10.94
C ILE A 71 16.88 -7.30 -10.30
N GLY A 72 17.37 -7.18 -9.07
CA GLY A 72 17.97 -8.28 -8.32
C GLY A 72 17.05 -8.86 -7.26
N MET A 73 17.28 -10.12 -6.89
CA MET A 73 16.77 -10.67 -5.65
C MET A 73 17.47 -9.95 -4.47
N PRO A 74 16.76 -9.57 -3.39
CA PRO A 74 17.41 -8.95 -2.23
C PRO A 74 18.52 -9.84 -1.69
N SER A 75 19.65 -9.28 -1.27
CA SER A 75 20.83 -10.08 -0.85
C SER A 75 20.72 -10.77 0.51
N GLY A 76 19.50 -10.83 1.05
CA GLY A 76 19.20 -11.40 2.35
C GLY A 76 17.76 -11.11 2.75
N ALA A 77 17.44 -11.43 4.00
CA ALA A 77 16.15 -11.07 4.58
C ALA A 77 16.02 -9.54 4.69
N PHE A 78 14.83 -9.02 4.38
CA PHE A 78 14.51 -7.60 4.56
C PHE A 78 13.89 -7.36 5.93
N GLN A 79 13.94 -6.10 6.36
CA GLN A 79 13.43 -5.67 7.65
C GLN A 79 12.06 -5.01 7.49
N VAL A 80 11.07 -5.48 8.24
CA VAL A 80 9.74 -4.89 8.36
C VAL A 80 9.74 -3.99 9.57
N TRP A 81 9.51 -2.71 9.32
CA TRP A 81 9.42 -1.68 10.34
C TRP A 81 7.98 -1.22 10.50
N ALA A 82 7.59 -0.90 11.72
CA ALA A 82 6.28 -0.34 12.03
C ALA A 82 6.45 0.96 12.83
N ARG A 83 5.56 1.91 12.55
CA ARG A 83 5.48 3.18 13.24
C ARG A 83 4.00 3.50 13.45
N GLN A 84 3.66 4.03 14.62
CA GLN A 84 2.32 4.55 14.84
C GLN A 84 2.13 5.84 14.04
N PRO A 85 0.95 6.08 13.44
CA PRO A 85 0.65 7.33 12.77
C PRO A 85 0.96 8.53 13.68
N SER A 86 1.74 9.49 13.18
CA SER A 86 2.18 10.63 13.99
C SER A 86 2.52 11.83 13.12
N PHE A 87 1.99 12.99 13.55
CA PHE A 87 2.14 14.31 12.93
C PHE A 87 3.28 15.15 13.53
N LYS A 88 4.13 14.57 14.40
CA LYS A 88 5.16 15.31 15.14
C LYS A 88 6.14 16.09 14.26
N GLN A 89 6.38 15.64 13.03
CA GLN A 89 7.31 16.26 12.08
C GLN A 89 6.58 17.09 11.01
N ALA A 90 5.30 17.41 11.23
CA ALA A 90 4.52 18.15 10.25
C ALA A 90 5.04 19.58 10.12
N LYS A 91 5.14 20.05 8.88
CA LYS A 91 5.59 21.39 8.53
C LYS A 91 4.48 22.11 7.78
N ASP A 92 4.37 23.42 8.00
CA ASP A 92 3.52 24.30 7.21
C ASP A 92 4.08 24.37 5.78
N LEU A 93 3.19 24.34 4.79
CA LEU A 93 3.58 24.33 3.38
C LEU A 93 2.96 25.53 2.66
N PRO A 94 3.75 26.24 1.82
CA PRO A 94 3.16 27.11 0.82
C PRO A 94 2.41 26.24 -0.20
N PHE A 95 1.23 26.69 -0.59
CA PHE A 95 0.39 25.97 -1.54
C PHE A 95 -0.26 26.95 -2.52
N PHE A 96 -0.67 26.40 -3.66
CA PHE A 96 -1.38 27.10 -4.71
C PHE A 96 -2.75 26.46 -4.88
N THR A 97 -3.75 27.29 -5.14
CA THR A 97 -5.12 26.82 -5.39
C THR A 97 -5.62 27.30 -6.73
N TYR A 98 -6.33 26.44 -7.44
CA TYR A 98 -7.08 26.80 -8.63
C TYR A 98 -8.35 25.94 -8.72
N LEU A 99 -9.33 26.39 -9.51
CA LEU A 99 -10.51 25.58 -9.85
C LEU A 99 -10.24 24.79 -11.12
N ASN A 100 -10.46 23.48 -11.10
CA ASN A 100 -10.41 22.67 -12.32
C ASN A 100 -11.69 22.82 -13.16
N GLN A 101 -11.72 22.20 -14.33
CA GLN A 101 -12.87 22.27 -15.26
C GLN A 101 -14.15 21.64 -14.67
N ASP A 102 -14.01 20.70 -13.74
CA ASP A 102 -15.13 20.05 -13.04
C ASP A 102 -15.63 20.86 -11.83
N GLY A 103 -15.06 22.04 -11.57
CA GLY A 103 -15.42 22.91 -10.45
C GLY A 103 -14.83 22.49 -9.09
N ALA A 104 -13.97 21.48 -9.05
CA ALA A 104 -13.23 21.10 -7.85
C ALA A 104 -12.11 22.12 -7.57
N THR A 105 -11.94 22.46 -6.29
CA THR A 105 -10.79 23.23 -5.83
C THR A 105 -9.60 22.30 -5.71
N ILE A 106 -8.58 22.55 -6.53
CA ILE A 106 -7.31 21.84 -6.47
C ILE A 106 -6.35 22.63 -5.61
N ALA A 107 -5.69 21.95 -4.67
CA ALA A 107 -4.60 22.49 -3.89
C ALA A 107 -3.35 21.66 -4.11
N TRP A 108 -2.25 22.30 -4.44
CA TRP A 108 -0.98 21.62 -4.68
C TRP A 108 0.17 22.46 -4.13
N TRP A 109 1.30 21.81 -3.93
CA TRP A 109 2.50 22.43 -3.39
C TRP A 109 3.71 21.96 -4.18
N PHE A 110 4.75 22.79 -4.19
CA PHE A 110 6.06 22.37 -4.67
C PHE A 110 6.86 21.77 -3.51
N GLY A 111 7.65 20.76 -3.83
CA GLY A 111 8.54 20.10 -2.87
C GLY A 111 8.29 18.61 -2.77
N SER A 112 8.64 18.05 -1.63
CA SER A 112 8.57 16.61 -1.39
C SER A 112 7.14 16.09 -1.29
N GLN A 113 6.93 14.87 -1.76
CA GLN A 113 5.71 14.10 -1.55
C GLN A 113 5.46 13.90 -0.05
N LEU A 114 4.19 13.98 0.35
CA LEU A 114 3.76 13.88 1.74
C LEU A 114 3.11 12.52 2.01
N VAL A 115 3.34 11.96 3.20
CA VAL A 115 2.68 10.71 3.65
C VAL A 115 1.45 11.02 4.47
N TYR A 116 1.45 12.18 5.14
CA TYR A 116 0.32 12.69 5.89
C TYR A 116 0.12 14.17 5.58
N VAL A 117 -1.13 14.56 5.37
CA VAL A 117 -1.53 15.94 5.09
C VAL A 117 -2.68 16.33 5.99
N ALA A 118 -2.53 17.43 6.72
CA ALA A 118 -3.60 18.11 7.42
C ALA A 118 -3.92 19.41 6.69
N VAL A 119 -5.15 19.51 6.19
CA VAL A 119 -5.67 20.69 5.52
C VAL A 119 -6.71 21.35 6.41
N THR A 120 -6.50 22.63 6.72
CA THR A 120 -7.51 23.47 7.36
C THR A 120 -8.23 24.26 6.29
N LEU A 121 -9.55 24.10 6.23
CA LEU A 121 -10.39 24.68 5.21
C LEU A 121 -11.77 25.03 5.74
N THR A 122 -12.43 25.94 5.05
CA THR A 122 -13.83 26.28 5.25
C THR A 122 -14.64 25.82 4.04
N VAL A 123 -15.65 25.00 4.30
CA VAL A 123 -16.69 24.67 3.31
C VAL A 123 -17.82 25.68 3.45
N ASN A 124 -17.93 26.58 2.48
CA ASN A 124 -18.93 27.64 2.48
C ASN A 124 -20.26 27.09 1.93
N GLY A 125 -21.36 27.30 2.64
CA GLY A 125 -22.67 26.86 2.20
C GLY A 125 -23.66 26.74 3.37
N PRO A 126 -24.95 26.51 3.08
CA PRO A 126 -25.95 26.23 4.11
C PRO A 126 -25.63 24.94 4.89
N ALA A 127 -26.27 24.79 6.05
CA ALA A 127 -26.21 23.54 6.81
C ALA A 127 -26.65 22.36 5.93
N GLY A 128 -25.85 21.29 5.91
CA GLY A 128 -26.04 20.13 5.04
C GLY A 128 -25.20 20.14 3.76
N THR A 129 -24.51 21.23 3.43
CA THR A 129 -23.47 21.19 2.37
C THR A 129 -22.34 20.25 2.80
N THR A 130 -21.91 19.39 1.89
CA THR A 130 -20.78 18.47 2.10
C THR A 130 -19.69 18.71 1.06
N ALA A 131 -18.44 18.51 1.48
CA ALA A 131 -17.28 18.48 0.59
C ALA A 131 -16.57 17.12 0.66
N ASN A 132 -16.07 16.65 -0.48
CA ASN A 132 -15.18 15.50 -0.54
C ASN A 132 -13.75 16.01 -0.70
N VAL A 133 -12.90 15.69 0.27
CA VAL A 133 -11.46 16.01 0.26
C VAL A 133 -10.72 14.75 -0.16
N ILE A 134 -10.04 14.81 -1.31
CA ILE A 134 -9.38 13.69 -1.95
C ILE A 134 -7.88 13.95 -1.99
N ALA A 135 -7.08 13.02 -1.47
CA ALA A 135 -5.63 13.05 -1.57
C ALA A 135 -5.18 12.39 -2.88
N LEU A 136 -4.35 13.10 -3.64
CA LEU A 136 -3.90 12.70 -4.97
C LEU A 136 -2.42 12.31 -4.96
N ASN A 137 -2.10 11.26 -5.69
CA ASN A 137 -0.76 10.88 -6.09
C ASN A 137 -0.61 11.12 -7.60
N GLY A 138 -0.09 12.30 -7.96
CA GLY A 138 0.03 12.76 -9.34
C GLY A 138 -0.58 14.14 -9.62
N PRO A 139 -0.60 14.56 -10.90
CA PRO A 139 -1.27 15.76 -11.38
C PRO A 139 -2.77 15.54 -11.61
N ALA A 140 -3.58 16.47 -11.07
CA ALA A 140 -5.04 16.42 -11.09
C ALA A 140 -5.61 16.04 -12.47
N GLY A 141 -6.32 14.90 -12.56
CA GLY A 141 -6.94 14.37 -13.78
C GLY A 141 -6.33 13.06 -14.31
N PHE A 142 -5.12 12.71 -13.87
CA PHE A 142 -4.44 11.44 -14.22
C PHE A 142 -4.07 10.61 -12.97
N ASP A 143 -4.59 10.98 -11.81
CA ASP A 143 -4.09 10.57 -10.49
C ASP A 143 -4.50 9.17 -10.05
N THR A 144 -3.74 8.63 -9.09
CA THR A 144 -4.25 7.61 -8.17
C THR A 144 -4.76 8.26 -6.89
N ILE A 145 -5.98 7.90 -6.48
CA ILE A 145 -6.57 8.35 -5.22
C ILE A 145 -5.91 7.59 -4.06
N GLU A 146 -5.27 8.32 -3.15
CA GLU A 146 -4.63 7.75 -1.95
C GLU A 146 -5.62 7.64 -0.78
N SER A 147 -6.48 8.66 -0.62
CA SER A 147 -7.45 8.71 0.47
C SER A 147 -8.58 9.68 0.12
N LEU A 148 -9.77 9.44 0.68
CA LEU A 148 -10.95 10.29 0.55
C LEU A 148 -11.60 10.49 1.91
N LYS A 149 -12.02 11.72 2.20
CA LYS A 149 -12.84 12.05 3.36
C LYS A 149 -13.97 13.01 2.97
N THR A 150 -15.18 12.69 3.42
CA THR A 150 -16.34 13.58 3.31
C THR A 150 -16.48 14.39 4.59
N ILE A 151 -16.71 15.69 4.45
CA ILE A 151 -16.87 16.65 5.55
C ILE A 151 -18.09 17.54 5.32
N GLY A 152 -18.61 18.14 6.40
CA GLY A 152 -19.73 19.08 6.33
C GLY A 152 -19.33 20.53 6.09
N ALA A 153 -20.32 21.43 6.12
CA ALA A 153 -20.13 22.87 6.08
C ALA A 153 -19.33 23.40 7.29
N GLY A 154 -18.69 24.57 7.15
CA GLY A 154 -17.95 25.24 8.22
C GLY A 154 -16.44 25.02 8.17
N ASN A 155 -15.75 25.57 9.17
CA ASN A 155 -14.29 25.50 9.29
C ASN A 155 -13.84 24.21 9.99
N GLN A 156 -12.91 23.49 9.38
CA GLN A 156 -12.45 22.21 9.87
C GLN A 156 -11.04 21.86 9.38
N THR A 157 -10.36 21.03 10.17
CA THR A 157 -9.06 20.45 9.80
C THR A 157 -9.26 18.98 9.47
N VAL A 158 -8.85 18.59 8.27
CA VAL A 158 -8.95 17.22 7.77
C VAL A 158 -7.57 16.63 7.64
N VAL A 159 -7.37 15.47 8.26
CA VAL A 159 -6.13 14.68 8.12
C VAL A 159 -6.34 13.56 7.12
N LEU A 160 -5.47 13.48 6.12
CA LEU A 160 -5.40 12.45 5.09
C LEU A 160 -4.04 11.76 5.18
N GLY A 161 -4.01 10.46 4.90
CA GLY A 161 -2.79 9.65 4.84
C GLY A 161 -2.71 8.90 3.53
N GLY A 162 -1.49 8.69 3.04
CA GLY A 162 -1.23 8.03 1.75
C GLY A 162 0.23 7.62 1.64
N THR A 163 0.59 6.98 0.53
CA THR A 163 1.97 6.56 0.25
C THR A 163 2.81 7.68 -0.36
N SER A 164 2.19 8.51 -1.18
CA SER A 164 2.80 9.70 -1.80
C SER A 164 1.71 10.67 -2.21
N ILE A 165 1.48 11.71 -1.41
CA ILE A 165 0.49 12.76 -1.68
C ILE A 165 1.22 13.97 -2.27
N THR A 166 0.76 14.42 -3.44
CA THR A 166 1.31 15.57 -4.16
C THR A 166 0.32 16.74 -4.26
N GLY A 167 -0.97 16.46 -4.01
CA GLY A 167 -2.02 17.47 -4.05
C GLY A 167 -3.32 16.97 -3.44
N LEU A 168 -4.29 17.87 -3.39
CA LEU A 168 -5.64 17.63 -2.94
C LEU A 168 -6.64 18.09 -4.01
N ALA A 169 -7.69 17.31 -4.24
CA ALA A 169 -8.88 17.75 -4.93
C ALA A 169 -10.05 17.84 -3.95
N ILE A 170 -10.74 18.97 -3.95
CA ILE A 170 -11.83 19.26 -3.03
C ILE A 170 -13.07 19.62 -3.84
N SER A 171 -14.04 18.70 -3.87
CA SER A 171 -15.32 18.91 -4.56
C SER A 171 -16.42 19.21 -3.56
N SER A 172 -17.20 20.24 -3.83
CA SER A 172 -18.30 20.71 -2.97
C SER A 172 -19.29 21.50 -3.82
N ALA A 173 -20.57 21.43 -3.46
CA ALA A 173 -21.61 22.28 -4.06
C ALA A 173 -21.49 23.75 -3.64
N GLY A 174 -20.79 24.01 -2.53
CA GLY A 174 -20.48 25.35 -2.05
C GLY A 174 -18.99 25.68 -2.13
N GLY A 175 -18.63 26.97 -2.07
CA GLY A 175 -17.25 27.43 -2.26
C GLY A 175 -16.28 26.90 -1.20
N ILE A 176 -15.03 26.67 -1.58
CA ILE A 176 -13.98 26.19 -0.66
C ILE A 176 -12.94 27.28 -0.42
N THR A 177 -12.57 27.47 0.84
CA THR A 177 -11.45 28.34 1.22
C THR A 177 -10.44 27.54 2.02
N ILE A 178 -9.22 27.39 1.51
CA ILE A 178 -8.14 26.70 2.23
C ILE A 178 -7.29 27.74 2.93
N SER A 179 -7.15 27.60 4.25
CA SER A 179 -6.38 28.55 5.07
C SER A 179 -4.98 28.04 5.38
N LYS A 180 -4.79 26.72 5.47
CA LYS A 180 -3.51 26.13 5.84
C LYS A 180 -3.38 24.70 5.34
N ILE A 181 -2.19 24.36 4.85
CA ILE A 181 -1.77 22.98 4.60
C ILE A 181 -0.53 22.69 5.44
N THR A 182 -0.58 21.58 6.16
CA THR A 182 0.54 21.02 6.93
C THR A 182 0.74 19.58 6.55
N GLY A 183 1.97 19.10 6.57
CA GLY A 183 2.20 17.69 6.30
C GLY A 183 3.56 17.18 6.68
N VAL A 184 3.66 15.85 6.69
CA VAL A 184 4.89 15.12 6.94
C VAL A 184 5.39 14.57 5.61
N SER A 185 6.60 14.96 5.21
CA SER A 185 7.22 14.45 3.98
C SER A 185 7.53 12.97 4.09
N ALA A 186 7.58 12.26 2.97
CA ALA A 186 7.99 10.85 2.95
C ALA A 186 9.41 10.65 3.50
N ALA A 187 10.32 11.58 3.22
CA ALA A 187 11.68 11.56 3.74
C ALA A 187 11.72 11.74 5.27
N ASP A 188 11.03 12.75 5.81
CA ASP A 188 10.95 12.97 7.26
C ASP A 188 10.30 11.75 7.94
N TYR A 189 9.19 11.25 7.37
CA TYR A 189 8.47 10.10 7.89
C TYR A 189 9.36 8.85 7.94
N ALA A 190 10.10 8.54 6.87
CA ALA A 190 10.98 7.37 6.83
C ALA A 190 12.20 7.50 7.77
N ASN A 191 12.69 8.72 8.00
CA ASN A 191 13.85 8.99 8.85
C ASN A 191 13.49 9.32 10.30
N ALA A 192 12.22 9.18 10.70
CA ALA A 192 11.80 9.34 12.08
C ALA A 192 12.48 8.32 13.03
N ASP A 193 12.61 8.68 14.28
CA ASP A 193 13.31 7.93 15.33
C ASP A 193 12.42 6.91 16.06
N ASP A 194 11.11 7.01 15.90
CA ASP A 194 10.06 6.21 16.54
C ASP A 194 9.63 4.97 15.72
N TRP A 195 10.35 4.65 14.64
CA TRP A 195 10.22 3.38 13.94
C TRP A 195 10.73 2.23 14.79
N ARG A 196 9.95 1.16 14.86
CA ARG A 196 10.31 -0.07 15.56
C ARG A 196 10.45 -1.21 14.57
N LEU A 197 11.55 -1.95 14.67
CA LEU A 197 11.72 -3.18 13.91
C LEU A 197 10.70 -4.19 14.42
N LEU A 198 9.81 -4.61 13.54
CA LEU A 198 8.79 -5.61 13.84
C LEU A 198 9.34 -7.00 13.55
N GLU A 199 9.90 -7.18 12.35
CA GLU A 199 10.22 -8.50 11.83
C GLU A 199 11.36 -8.48 10.81
N ILE A 200 12.16 -9.54 10.76
CA ILE A 200 13.14 -9.81 9.69
C ILE A 200 12.58 -10.93 8.82
N VAL A 201 12.25 -10.65 7.56
CA VAL A 201 11.55 -11.54 6.65
C VAL A 201 12.41 -11.86 5.43
N GLY A 202 12.63 -13.15 5.18
CA GLY A 202 13.37 -13.64 4.03
C GLY A 202 12.81 -14.96 3.51
N LEU A 203 13.58 -15.60 2.65
CA LEU A 203 13.23 -16.90 2.10
C LEU A 203 13.42 -18.01 3.15
N PRO A 204 12.58 -19.06 3.14
CA PRO A 204 12.69 -20.20 4.04
C PRO A 204 13.77 -21.19 3.55
N VAL A 205 15.03 -20.76 3.60
CA VAL A 205 16.17 -21.56 3.13
C VAL A 205 16.73 -22.47 4.21
N ASP A 206 17.30 -23.60 3.79
CA ASP A 206 18.10 -24.44 4.67
C ASP A 206 19.48 -23.80 4.87
N GLN A 207 19.86 -23.60 6.13
CA GLN A 207 21.10 -22.89 6.47
C GLN A 207 22.35 -23.62 5.95
N THR A 208 22.36 -24.94 5.87
CA THR A 208 23.52 -25.72 5.42
C THR A 208 23.69 -25.67 3.91
N ALA A 209 22.58 -25.58 3.16
CA ALA A 209 22.60 -25.53 1.70
C ALA A 209 22.76 -24.10 1.14
N TRP A 210 22.56 -23.07 1.96
CA TRP A 210 22.59 -21.65 1.56
C TRP A 210 23.57 -20.82 2.40
N ALA A 211 24.53 -21.46 3.08
CA ALA A 211 25.49 -20.79 3.96
C ALA A 211 26.40 -19.78 3.21
N ASP A 212 26.63 -20.02 1.93
CA ASP A 212 27.45 -19.20 1.02
C ASP A 212 26.62 -18.32 0.07
N VAL A 213 25.28 -18.42 0.12
CA VAL A 213 24.37 -17.63 -0.70
C VAL A 213 23.95 -16.37 0.05
N GLU A 214 24.82 -15.37 -0.03
CA GLU A 214 24.67 -14.06 0.59
C GLU A 214 24.19 -14.16 2.06
N ARG A 215 23.14 -13.43 2.45
CA ARG A 215 22.63 -13.40 3.83
C ARG A 215 21.26 -14.05 3.98
N HIS A 216 20.91 -14.97 3.08
CA HIS A 216 19.61 -15.62 3.11
C HIS A 216 19.44 -16.59 4.28
N ALA A 217 20.54 -17.19 4.72
CA ALA A 217 20.56 -18.14 5.84
C ALA A 217 20.60 -17.48 7.23
N ASP A 218 20.71 -16.15 7.31
CA ASP A 218 20.67 -15.42 8.58
C ASP A 218 19.35 -15.68 9.33
N LYS A 219 19.39 -15.56 10.67
CA LYS A 219 18.19 -15.76 11.50
C LYS A 219 17.10 -14.75 11.14
N GLN A 220 15.86 -15.24 11.07
CA GLN A 220 14.67 -14.49 10.67
C GLN A 220 13.57 -14.63 11.73
N GLY A 221 12.53 -13.82 11.66
CA GLY A 221 11.39 -13.89 12.57
C GLY A 221 11.08 -12.55 13.20
N MET A 222 10.23 -12.54 14.23
CA MET A 222 9.99 -11.32 15.01
C MET A 222 11.30 -10.82 15.58
N ALA A 223 11.46 -9.50 15.63
CA ALA A 223 12.67 -8.88 16.17
C ALA A 223 13.02 -9.38 17.59
N ALA A 224 12.00 -9.69 18.39
CA ALA A 224 12.13 -10.21 19.75
C ALA A 224 12.29 -11.75 19.84
N ALA A 225 12.12 -12.48 18.74
CA ALA A 225 12.12 -13.95 18.71
C ALA A 225 12.63 -14.48 17.36
N LEU A 226 13.92 -14.23 17.09
CA LEU A 226 14.57 -14.72 15.88
C LEU A 226 14.78 -16.24 15.95
N SER A 227 14.58 -16.90 14.82
CA SER A 227 14.68 -18.35 14.64
C SER A 227 15.30 -18.69 13.28
N SER A 228 15.35 -19.98 12.93
CA SER A 228 15.81 -20.41 11.60
C SER A 228 14.89 -19.83 10.51
N PRO A 229 15.37 -19.62 9.27
CA PRO A 229 14.54 -19.16 8.16
C PRO A 229 13.26 -19.99 7.95
N VAL A 230 13.38 -21.32 8.05
CA VAL A 230 12.25 -22.25 7.90
C VAL A 230 11.24 -22.11 9.04
N ASP A 231 11.71 -22.05 10.29
CA ASP A 231 10.82 -21.90 11.45
C ASP A 231 10.12 -20.54 11.47
N ALA A 232 10.84 -19.48 11.10
CA ALA A 232 10.29 -18.13 10.98
C ALA A 232 9.19 -18.07 9.91
N ALA A 233 9.38 -18.73 8.76
CA ALA A 233 8.35 -18.84 7.74
C ALA A 233 7.13 -19.66 8.21
N ARG A 234 7.36 -20.76 8.95
CA ARG A 234 6.27 -21.52 9.58
C ARG A 234 5.50 -20.68 10.60
N ASP A 235 6.18 -19.89 11.40
CA ASP A 235 5.55 -18.98 12.36
C ASP A 235 4.67 -17.94 11.65
N ARG A 236 5.18 -17.32 10.57
CA ARG A 236 4.38 -16.40 9.73
C ARG A 236 3.12 -17.05 9.17
N LEU A 237 3.24 -18.29 8.67
CA LEU A 237 2.10 -19.06 8.18
C LEU A 237 1.06 -19.31 9.27
N ARG A 238 1.49 -19.52 10.52
CA ARG A 238 0.60 -19.65 11.68
C ARG A 238 -0.08 -18.32 12.02
N ARG A 239 0.64 -17.20 11.95
CA ARG A 239 0.11 -15.85 12.26
C ARG A 239 -0.76 -15.22 11.15
N GLY A 240 -1.11 -15.96 10.10
CA GLY A 240 -2.07 -15.49 9.08
C GLY A 240 -1.46 -15.09 7.74
N ALA A 241 -0.24 -15.55 7.41
CA ALA A 241 0.22 -15.52 6.03
C ALA A 241 -0.68 -16.41 5.14
N PRO A 242 -0.70 -16.18 3.81
CA PRO A 242 -1.62 -16.85 2.88
C PRO A 242 -1.77 -18.36 3.13
N ALA A 243 -3.01 -18.83 3.28
CA ALA A 243 -3.28 -20.28 3.41
C ALA A 243 -2.89 -21.04 2.14
N PHE A 244 -2.94 -20.35 1.00
CA PHE A 244 -2.49 -20.82 -0.29
C PHE A 244 -1.23 -20.03 -0.67
N GLY A 245 -0.15 -20.71 -1.05
CA GLY A 245 1.08 -20.07 -1.52
C GLY A 245 0.84 -19.05 -2.64
N GLY A 246 1.85 -18.20 -2.90
CA GLY A 246 1.80 -17.08 -3.84
C GLY A 246 0.92 -17.36 -5.05
N THR A 247 -0.29 -16.80 -5.04
CA THR A 247 -1.22 -17.01 -6.15
C THR A 247 -0.65 -16.30 -7.36
N THR A 248 -0.31 -17.07 -8.39
CA THR A 248 -0.28 -16.66 -9.79
C THR A 248 -1.68 -16.20 -10.20
N ARG A 249 -2.07 -15.02 -9.70
CA ARG A 249 -3.13 -14.22 -10.27
C ARG A 249 -2.55 -12.85 -10.62
N SER A 250 -1.37 -12.84 -11.25
CA SER A 250 -1.19 -11.91 -12.37
C SER A 250 -2.30 -12.26 -13.35
N ALA A 251 -3.17 -11.29 -13.63
CA ALA A 251 -4.28 -11.47 -14.54
C ALA A 251 -3.78 -12.18 -15.79
N SER A 252 -4.25 -13.42 -16.02
CA SER A 252 -4.24 -13.96 -17.36
C SER A 252 -5.16 -13.05 -18.16
N ILE A 253 -4.56 -12.07 -18.84
CA ILE A 253 -5.15 -11.57 -20.08
C ILE A 253 -5.26 -12.82 -20.94
N ARG A 254 -6.42 -13.47 -20.91
CA ARG A 254 -6.74 -14.43 -21.96
C ARG A 254 -6.64 -13.62 -23.24
N PRO A 255 -5.85 -14.04 -24.24
CA PRO A 255 -6.03 -13.51 -25.58
C PRO A 255 -7.50 -13.69 -25.89
N ARG A 256 -8.19 -12.58 -26.09
CA ARG A 256 -9.52 -12.60 -26.68
C ARG A 256 -9.32 -13.30 -28.02
N THR A 257 -9.75 -14.55 -28.13
CA THR A 257 -9.81 -15.25 -29.41
C THR A 257 -10.84 -14.51 -30.25
N GLY A 258 -10.38 -13.44 -30.90
CA GLY A 258 -11.09 -12.77 -31.96
C GLY A 258 -11.08 -13.72 -33.15
N ASN A 259 -12.26 -14.12 -33.59
CA ASN A 259 -12.46 -14.77 -34.88
C ASN A 259 -11.83 -13.91 -35.97
N CYS A 260 -10.73 -14.39 -36.58
CA CYS A 260 -10.31 -13.90 -37.89
C CYS A 260 -11.22 -14.54 -38.94
N PRO A 261 -11.90 -13.76 -39.80
CA PRO A 261 -12.61 -14.33 -40.94
C PRO A 261 -11.57 -14.86 -41.94
N THR A 262 -11.72 -16.12 -42.33
CA THR A 262 -10.98 -16.73 -43.43
C THR A 262 -11.37 -16.05 -44.74
N SER A 263 -10.45 -15.33 -45.38
CA SER A 263 -10.57 -14.99 -46.80
C SER A 263 -9.91 -16.09 -47.63
N THR A 264 -10.74 -16.83 -48.35
CA THR A 264 -10.34 -17.67 -49.48
C THR A 264 -9.90 -16.80 -50.65
N ALA A 265 -8.71 -17.08 -51.18
CA ALA A 265 -8.36 -17.00 -52.59
C ALA A 265 -7.54 -18.25 -52.93
#